data_AF-A0A6B3GXB0-F1
#
_entry.id   AF-A0A6B3GXB0-F1
#
_cell.length_a   1.000
_cell.length_b   1.000
_cell.length_c   1.000
_cell.angle_alpha   90.00
_cell.angle_beta   90.00
_cell.angle_gamma   90.00
#
_symmetry.space_group_name_H-M   'P 1'
#
loop_
_entity.id
_entity.type
_entity.pdbx_description
1 polymer ?
#
loop_
_entity_poly.entity_id
_entity_poly.type
_entity_poly.pdbx_seq_one_letter_code
_entity_poly.pdbx_strand_id
1 'polypeptide(L)'
;TGRPILFFTYDLDHYRDTLRGFYFDFERSAPGPLLFESAQLITAIRNVDRIQAEYGERYRWFQREFCDLDDGYAAARLTDRILIAGGDLDPARATAPAVGSAP
;
A
#
# COMPACT_ATOMS: atom_id res chain seq x y z
N THR A 1 -6.56 0.12 -4.79
CA THR A 1 -7.91 0.73 -4.68
C THR A 1 -8.09 1.93 -5.60
N GLY A 2 -7.02 2.58 -6.09
CA GLY A 2 -7.10 3.72 -7.02
C GLY A 2 -7.57 5.02 -6.37
N ARG A 3 -7.69 5.04 -5.04
CA ARG A 3 -8.19 6.19 -4.29
C ARG A 3 -7.03 7.11 -3.90
N PRO A 4 -7.20 8.43 -3.97
CA PRO A 4 -6.18 9.37 -3.52
C PRO A 4 -5.95 9.22 -2.00
N ILE A 5 -4.70 9.43 -1.60
CA ILE A 5 -4.25 9.38 -0.20
C ILE A 5 -3.74 10.76 0.17
N LEU A 6 -4.14 11.28 1.33
CA LEU A 6 -3.68 12.55 1.87
C LEU A 6 -2.93 12.26 3.18
N PHE A 7 -1.69 12.73 3.29
CA PHE A 7 -0.89 12.50 4.50
C PHE A 7 -0.89 13.77 5.34
N PHE A 8 -1.60 13.75 6.47
CA PHE A 8 -1.54 14.85 7.43
C PHE A 8 -0.40 14.61 8.42
N THR A 9 0.74 15.24 8.17
CA THR A 9 2.02 15.00 8.83
C THR A 9 2.53 16.27 9.49
N TYR A 10 1.73 16.86 10.38
CA TYR A 10 2.00 18.14 11.05
C TYR A 10 3.29 18.14 11.89
N ASP A 11 3.79 16.97 12.29
CA ASP A 11 4.98 16.77 13.12
C ASP A 11 6.06 15.92 12.43
N LEU A 12 6.07 15.87 11.09
CA LEU A 12 6.92 14.97 10.31
C LEU A 12 8.41 15.05 10.69
N ASP A 13 8.93 16.27 10.83
CA ASP A 13 10.33 16.52 11.15
C ASP A 13 10.69 15.93 12.52
N HIS A 14 9.84 16.17 13.53
CA HIS A 14 10.04 15.63 14.87
C HIS A 14 9.93 14.10 14.89
N TYR A 15 8.96 13.55 14.16
CA TYR A 15 8.73 12.12 14.06
C TYR A 15 9.91 11.37 13.42
N ARG A 16 10.45 11.91 12.32
CA ARG A 16 11.57 11.33 11.59
C ARG A 16 12.85 11.33 12.42
N ASP A 17 13.23 12.50 12.91
CA ASP A 17 14.60 12.72 13.39
C ASP A 17 14.80 12.28 14.84
N THR A 18 13.71 12.15 15.61
CA THR A 18 13.81 11.97 17.06
C THR A 18 13.27 10.61 17.54
N LEU A 19 12.32 10.00 16.83
CA LEU A 19 11.47 8.95 17.43
C LEU A 19 11.68 7.55 16.86
N ARG A 20 11.66 7.41 15.53
CA ARG A 20 11.62 6.07 14.89
C ARG A 20 12.48 5.92 13.64
N GLY A 21 12.87 7.02 12.98
CA GLY A 21 13.42 6.98 11.63
C GLY A 21 12.43 6.36 10.63
N PHE A 22 12.79 6.36 9.35
CA PHE A 22 12.05 5.64 8.32
C PHE A 22 12.96 4.64 7.61
N TYR A 23 12.40 3.48 7.24
CA TYR A 23 13.11 2.45 6.46
C TYR A 23 13.45 2.93 5.04
N PHE A 24 12.69 3.91 4.53
CA PHE A 24 12.87 4.50 3.21
C PHE A 24 12.53 6.00 3.27
N ASP A 25 12.90 6.73 2.22
CA ASP A 25 12.56 8.15 2.10
C ASP A 25 11.05 8.32 1.88
N PHE A 26 10.34 8.53 2.99
CA PHE A 26 8.89 8.68 3.01
C PHE A 26 8.43 9.89 2.17
N GLU A 27 9.18 11.01 2.21
CA GLU A 27 8.85 12.20 1.43
C GLU A 27 8.88 11.94 -0.07
N ARG A 28 9.89 11.20 -0.53
CA ARG A 28 10.04 10.88 -1.95
C ARG A 28 9.08 9.80 -2.44
N SER A 29 8.70 8.87 -1.57
CA SER A 29 7.88 7.71 -1.93
C SER A 29 6.39 7.90 -1.72
N ALA A 30 5.95 8.95 -1.01
CA ALA A 30 4.55 9.15 -0.69
C ALA A 30 3.66 9.25 -1.96
N PRO A 31 2.61 8.41 -2.09
CA PRO A 31 1.69 8.42 -3.23
C PRO A 31 0.66 9.58 -3.19
N GLY A 32 0.91 10.61 -2.37
CA GLY A 32 -0.02 11.70 -2.08
C GLY A 32 0.69 12.88 -1.42
N PRO A 33 0.03 14.04 -1.32
CA PRO A 33 0.62 15.22 -0.72
C PRO A 33 0.86 15.03 0.78
N LEU A 34 1.96 15.62 1.27
CA LEU A 34 2.24 15.82 2.68
C LEU A 34 1.67 17.18 3.08
N LEU A 35 0.82 17.17 4.09
CA LEU A 35 0.03 18.31 4.53
C LEU A 35 0.37 18.56 5.99
N PHE A 36 0.78 19.78 6.31
CA PHE A 36 1.29 20.12 7.64
C PHE A 36 0.27 20.89 8.47
N GLU A 37 -0.72 21.50 7.80
CA GLU A 37 -1.76 22.30 8.44
C GLU A 37 -3.16 21.82 8.10
N SER A 38 -4.08 21.96 9.06
CA SER A 38 -5.50 21.60 8.89
C SER A 38 -6.16 22.34 7.72
N ALA A 39 -5.79 23.59 7.47
CA ALA A 39 -6.31 24.38 6.35
C ALA A 39 -5.93 23.77 4.99
N GLN A 40 -4.68 23.29 4.86
CA GLN A 40 -4.21 22.58 3.66
C GLN A 40 -4.96 21.27 3.48
N LEU A 41 -5.19 20.52 4.56
CA LEU A 41 -5.97 19.27 4.54
C LEU A 41 -7.41 19.49 4.07
N ILE A 42 -8.12 20.46 4.65
CA ILE A 42 -9.49 20.79 4.25
C ILE A 42 -9.53 21.18 2.77
N THR A 43 -8.56 21.98 2.32
CA THR A 43 -8.45 22.40 0.92
C THR A 43 -8.19 21.21 -0.01
N ALA A 44 -7.31 20.29 0.37
CA ALA A 44 -7.02 19.08 -0.40
C ALA A 44 -8.25 18.16 -0.51
N ILE A 45 -9.01 17.98 0.58
CA ILE A 45 -10.26 17.21 0.59
C ILE A 45 -11.29 17.82 -0.37
N ARG A 46 -11.46 19.15 -0.34
CA ARG A 46 -12.41 19.86 -1.24
C ARG A 46 -12.02 19.76 -2.72
N ASN A 47 -10.74 19.53 -3.02
CA ASN A 47 -10.19 19.47 -4.37
C ASN A 47 -9.61 18.07 -4.69
N VAL A 48 -10.22 17.02 -4.16
CA VAL A 48 -9.67 15.66 -4.20
C VAL A 48 -9.47 15.13 -5.63
N ASP A 49 -10.32 15.52 -6.58
CA ASP A 49 -10.19 15.14 -7.99
C ASP A 49 -8.91 15.71 -8.61
N ARG A 50 -8.55 16.95 -8.25
CA ARG A 50 -7.29 17.57 -8.66
C ARG A 50 -6.09 16.82 -8.08
N ILE A 51 -6.18 16.43 -6.79
CA ILE A 51 -5.13 15.64 -6.14
C ILE A 51 -4.97 14.27 -6.83
N GLN A 52 -6.07 13.62 -7.16
CA GLN A 52 -6.04 12.34 -7.88
C GLN A 52 -5.38 12.46 -9.26
N ALA A 53 -5.65 13.55 -9.99
CA ALA A 53 -4.99 13.82 -11.26
C ALA A 53 -3.49 14.09 -11.09
N GLU A 54 -3.11 14.90 -10.11
CA GLU A 54 -1.73 15.32 -9.83
C GLU A 54 -0.84 14.18 -9.31
N TYR A 55 -1.38 13.32 -8.43
CA TYR A 55 -0.65 12.24 -7.78
C TYR A 55 -0.92 10.85 -8.36
N GLY A 56 -1.77 10.73 -9.39
CA GLY A 56 -2.18 9.43 -9.94
C GLY A 56 -1.02 8.58 -10.46
N GLU A 57 0.01 9.19 -11.05
CA GLU A 57 1.21 8.46 -11.47
C GLU A 57 2.04 7.97 -10.28
N ARG A 58 2.27 8.84 -9.28
CA ARG A 58 2.96 8.46 -8.04
C ARG A 58 2.24 7.35 -7.30
N TYR A 59 0.91 7.39 -7.25
CA TYR A 59 0.10 6.31 -6.70
C TYR A 59 0.33 4.99 -7.46
N ARG A 60 0.29 5.01 -8.80
CA ARG A 60 0.56 3.81 -9.60
C ARG A 60 1.99 3.29 -9.42
N TRP A 61 2.97 4.18 -9.30
CA TRP A 61 4.35 3.80 -8.99
C TRP A 61 4.43 3.12 -7.62
N PHE A 62 3.84 3.72 -6.59
CA PHE A 62 3.79 3.16 -5.25
C PHE A 62 3.12 1.78 -5.22
N GLN A 63 2.02 1.60 -5.96
CA GLN A 63 1.38 0.29 -6.10
C GLN A 63 2.30 -0.75 -6.73
N ARG A 64 3.06 -0.40 -7.76
CA ARG A 64 4.01 -1.34 -8.38
C ARG A 64 5.19 -1.67 -7.48
N GLU A 65 5.60 -0.74 -6.63
CA GLU A 65 6.77 -0.94 -5.75
C GLU A 65 6.41 -1.70 -4.48
N PHE A 66 5.24 -1.45 -3.90
CA PHE A 66 4.88 -1.93 -2.56
C PHE A 66 3.69 -2.88 -2.53
N CYS A 67 2.97 -3.05 -3.65
CA CYS A 67 1.80 -3.91 -3.74
C CYS A 67 1.87 -4.89 -4.93
N ASP A 68 3.07 -5.17 -5.43
CA ASP A 68 3.34 -6.10 -6.54
C ASP A 68 2.91 -7.55 -6.23
N LEU A 69 2.95 -7.95 -4.96
CA LEU A 69 2.56 -9.30 -4.52
C LEU A 69 1.09 -9.39 -4.08
N ASP A 70 0.32 -8.30 -4.13
CA ASP A 70 -1.08 -8.27 -3.72
C ASP A 70 -2.00 -8.79 -4.85
N ASP A 71 -1.93 -10.11 -5.07
CA ASP A 71 -2.68 -10.82 -6.12
C ASP A 71 -4.05 -11.35 -5.66
N GLY A 72 -4.43 -11.12 -4.40
CA GLY A 72 -5.70 -11.57 -3.82
C GLY A 72 -5.75 -13.05 -3.39
N TYR A 73 -4.67 -13.83 -3.55
CA TYR A 73 -4.66 -15.28 -3.25
C TYR A 73 -3.87 -15.65 -1.99
N ALA A 74 -3.43 -14.66 -1.20
CA ALA A 74 -2.64 -14.90 0.02
C ALA A 74 -3.33 -15.86 1.01
N ALA A 75 -4.62 -15.66 1.28
CA ALA A 75 -5.38 -16.50 2.19
C ALA A 75 -5.55 -17.93 1.64
N ALA A 76 -5.89 -18.07 0.35
CA ALA A 76 -6.03 -19.37 -0.31
C ALA A 76 -4.71 -20.18 -0.24
N ARG A 77 -3.58 -19.54 -0.56
CA ARG A 77 -2.25 -20.18 -0.43
C ARG A 77 -1.94 -20.61 0.99
N LEU A 78 -2.29 -19.78 1.99
CA LEU A 78 -2.08 -20.13 3.40
C LEU A 78 -2.92 -21.33 3.80
N THR A 79 -4.22 -21.34 3.47
CA THR A 79 -5.12 -22.44 3.77
C THR A 79 -4.64 -23.73 3.11
N ASP A 80 -4.29 -23.71 1.83
CA ASP A 80 -3.75 -24.88 1.12
C ASP A 80 -2.50 -25.41 1.84
N ARG A 81 -1.56 -24.53 2.23
CA ARG A 81 -0.34 -24.94 2.97
C ARG A 81 -0.64 -25.56 4.34
N ILE A 82 -1.58 -25.00 5.09
CA ILE A 82 -1.95 -25.52 6.42
C ILE A 82 -2.59 -26.91 6.28
N LEU A 83 -3.52 -27.08 5.35
CA LEU A 83 -4.21 -28.36 5.14
C LEU A 83 -3.28 -29.43 4.58
N ILE A 84 -2.36 -29.08 3.67
CA ILE A 84 -1.32 -29.99 3.17
C ILE A 84 -0.41 -30.44 4.31
N ALA A 85 0.06 -29.50 5.13
CA ALA A 85 0.94 -29.82 6.27
C ALA A 85 0.23 -30.68 7.33
N GLY A 86 -1.08 -30.51 7.50
CA GLY A 86 -1.92 -31.33 8.38
C GLY A 86 -2.30 -32.71 7.81
N GLY A 87 -2.07 -32.95 6.51
CA GLY A 87 -2.50 -34.17 5.83
C GLY A 87 -3.96 -34.19 5.39
N ASP A 88 -4.68 -33.07 5.55
CA ASP A 88 -6.10 -32.91 5.21
C ASP A 88 -6.33 -32.55 3.72
N LEU A 89 -5.26 -32.21 2.99
CA LEU A 89 -5.31 -31.88 1.57
C LEU A 89 -4.14 -32.52 0.80
N ASP A 90 -4.46 -33.18 -0.33
CA ASP A 90 -3.47 -33.62 -1.31
C ASP A 90 -2.89 -32.40 -2.06
N PRO A 91 -1.55 -32.21 -2.10
CA PRO A 91 -0.91 -31.13 -2.85
C PRO A 91 -1.36 -30.99 -4.31
N ALA A 92 -1.72 -32.08 -4.97
CA ALA A 92 -2.20 -32.06 -6.36
C ALA A 92 -3.59 -31.40 -6.52
N ARG A 93 -4.30 -31.19 -5.40
CA ARG A 93 -5.63 -30.57 -5.36
C ARG A 93 -5.62 -29.13 -4.86
N ALA A 94 -4.45 -28.56 -4.57
CA ALA A 94 -4.30 -27.15 -4.24
C ALA A 94 -4.84 -26.28 -5.38
N THR A 95 -5.53 -25.21 -5.04
CA THR A 95 -6.23 -24.36 -6.02
C THR A 95 -5.62 -22.96 -6.10
N ALA A 96 -4.82 -22.57 -5.12
CA ALA A 96 -4.23 -21.25 -5.09
C ALA A 96 -3.06 -21.12 -6.10
N PRO A 97 -3.04 -20.07 -6.94
CA PRO A 97 -1.96 -19.83 -7.88
C PRO A 97 -0.66 -19.44 -7.15
N ALA A 98 0.47 -19.65 -7.83
CA ALA A 98 1.78 -19.22 -7.35
C ALA A 98 1.85 -17.69 -7.25
N VAL A 99 2.64 -17.18 -6.30
CA VAL A 99 2.87 -15.73 -6.17
C VAL A 99 3.42 -15.18 -7.48
N GLY A 100 2.86 -14.08 -7.97
CA GLY A 100 3.30 -13.43 -9.21
C GLY A 100 2.91 -14.16 -10.51
N SER A 101 2.02 -15.15 -10.44
CA SER A 101 1.48 -15.85 -11.61
C SER A 101 0.12 -15.32 -12.12
N ALA A 102 -0.46 -14.34 -11.41
CA ALA A 102 -1.59 -13.57 -11.91
C ALA A 102 -1.11 -12.52 -12.94
N PRO A 103 -1.87 -12.26 -14.03
CA PRO A 103 -1.55 -11.21 -15.00
C PRO A 103 -1.62 -9.79 -14.42
#